data_AF-A0A1Y5HY26-F1
#
_entry.id   AF-A0A1Y5HY26-F1
#
_cell.length_a   1.000
_cell.length_b   1.000
_cell.length_c   1.000
_cell.angle_alpha   90.00
_cell.angle_beta   90.00
_cell.angle_gamma   90.00
#
_symmetry.space_group_name_H-M   'P 1'
#
loop_
_entity.id
_entity.type
_entity.pdbx_description
1 polymer ?
#
loop_
_entity_poly.entity_id
_entity_poly.type
_entity_poly.pdbx_seq_one_letter_code
_entity_poly.pdbx_strand_id
1 'polypeptide(L)'
;MHAALTFSNAVASTAFTARASASKPVARGSLVIRSAQNKEARVRLSRKERLYNKSRKSEITTRMKKVFVEATRLNTSSAVSDADIGGLEKLISEATKAVDKAVQKGVLHKNTGARRKARMSKYKHELRQAKGLMTA
;
A
#
# COMPACT_ATOMS: atom_id res chain seq x y z
N MET A 1 10.25 58.76 24.49
CA MET A 1 10.82 57.75 25.41
C MET A 1 10.68 56.39 24.75
N HIS A 2 11.68 55.98 23.97
CA HIS A 2 11.67 54.69 23.26
C HIS A 2 12.42 53.66 24.10
N ALA A 3 11.72 52.64 24.58
CA ALA A 3 12.33 51.49 25.25
C ALA A 3 12.62 50.40 24.21
N ALA A 4 13.90 50.13 23.99
CA ALA A 4 14.36 49.00 23.17
C ALA A 4 14.11 47.69 23.93
N LEU A 5 13.33 46.78 23.33
CA LEU A 5 13.22 45.40 23.81
C LEU A 5 14.40 44.60 23.25
N THR A 6 15.38 44.32 24.11
CA THR A 6 16.46 43.38 23.82
C THR A 6 15.95 41.95 24.08
N PHE A 7 15.88 41.13 23.04
CA PHE A 7 15.65 39.69 23.20
C PHE A 7 16.93 39.06 23.75
N SER A 8 16.90 38.57 25.00
CA SER A 8 17.94 37.70 25.52
C SER A 8 17.69 36.27 25.05
N ASN A 9 18.69 35.71 24.36
CA ASN A 9 18.65 34.37 23.80
C ASN A 9 19.05 33.38 24.92
N ALA A 10 18.10 32.93 25.73
CA ALA A 10 18.34 31.91 26.74
C ALA A 10 18.28 30.51 26.12
N VAL A 11 19.38 30.08 25.51
CA VAL A 11 19.63 28.65 25.28
C VAL A 11 19.95 28.04 26.64
N ALA A 12 18.90 27.65 27.37
CA ALA A 12 19.04 26.76 28.51
C ALA A 12 19.48 25.40 27.96
N SER A 13 20.79 25.12 28.07
CA SER A 13 21.34 23.78 27.89
C SER A 13 20.75 22.89 28.98
N THR A 14 19.64 22.23 28.66
CA THR A 14 19.18 21.09 29.43
C THR A 14 20.23 20.01 29.25
N ALA A 15 21.15 19.94 30.22
CA ALA A 15 22.07 18.82 30.35
C ALA A 15 21.19 17.56 30.42
N PHE A 16 21.17 16.81 29.32
CA PHE A 16 20.58 15.48 29.27
C PHE A 16 21.42 14.61 30.20
N THR A 17 21.07 14.62 31.49
CA THR A 17 21.63 13.67 32.45
C THR A 17 21.08 12.32 32.02
N ALA A 18 21.89 11.60 31.25
CA ALA A 18 21.64 10.21 30.95
C ALA A 18 21.59 9.48 32.28
N ARG A 19 20.38 9.25 32.81
CA ARG A 19 20.19 8.34 33.93
C ARG A 19 20.58 6.97 33.40
N ALA A 20 21.81 6.56 33.67
CA ALA A 20 22.27 5.22 33.42
C ALA A 20 21.29 4.27 34.11
N SER A 21 20.46 3.58 33.32
CA SER A 21 19.65 2.49 33.84
C SER A 21 20.65 1.45 34.31
N ALA A 22 20.82 1.32 35.62
CA ALA A 22 21.65 0.27 36.21
C ALA A 22 21.16 -1.08 35.68
N SER A 23 21.86 -1.62 34.70
CA SER A 23 21.64 -2.99 34.28
C SER A 23 22.07 -3.85 35.47
N LYS A 24 21.13 -4.57 36.07
CA LYS A 24 21.46 -5.55 37.13
C LYS A 24 22.51 -6.48 36.53
N PRO A 25 23.64 -6.75 37.22
CA PRO A 25 24.65 -7.65 36.70
C PRO A 25 24.01 -9.03 36.54
N VAL A 26 23.71 -9.41 35.30
CA VAL A 26 23.22 -10.75 34.99
C VAL A 26 24.42 -11.67 35.24
N ALA A 27 24.32 -12.49 36.29
CA ALA A 27 25.36 -13.45 36.65
C ALA A 27 25.76 -14.25 35.40
N ARG A 28 27.08 -14.32 35.12
CA ARG A 28 27.63 -15.12 34.03
C ARG A 28 27.10 -16.55 34.20
N GLY A 29 26.20 -16.98 33.31
CA GLY A 29 25.60 -18.32 33.33
C GLY A 29 24.08 -18.42 33.50
N SER A 30 23.33 -17.32 33.64
CA SER A 30 21.85 -17.38 33.69
C SER A 30 21.20 -17.11 32.33
N LEU A 31 20.46 -18.09 31.79
CA LEU A 31 19.62 -17.91 30.61
C LEU A 31 18.29 -17.29 31.06
N VAL A 32 18.08 -16.00 30.79
CA VAL A 32 16.80 -15.35 31.07
C VAL A 32 15.78 -15.82 30.02
N ILE A 33 15.08 -16.92 30.30
CA ILE A 33 13.96 -17.38 29.47
C ILE A 33 12.74 -16.51 29.80
N ARG A 34 12.39 -15.59 28.90
CA ARG A 34 11.12 -14.87 28.97
C ARG A 34 10.02 -15.78 28.43
N SER A 35 9.05 -16.15 29.25
CA SER A 35 7.88 -16.93 28.82
C SER A 35 7.09 -16.28 27.66
N ALA A 36 7.18 -14.95 27.52
CA ALA A 36 6.54 -14.18 26.45
C ALA A 36 7.27 -14.19 25.10
N GLN A 37 8.42 -14.88 24.95
CA GLN A 37 9.23 -14.89 23.72
C GLN A 37 8.41 -15.26 22.48
N ASN A 38 7.56 -16.28 22.56
CA ASN A 38 6.69 -16.69 21.45
C ASN A 38 5.66 -15.61 21.10
N LYS A 39 5.05 -14.95 22.10
CA LYS A 39 4.08 -13.87 21.89
C LYS A 39 4.73 -12.68 21.20
N GLU A 40 5.91 -12.26 21.68
CA GLU A 40 6.66 -11.17 21.07
C GLU A 40 7.08 -11.49 19.63
N ALA A 41 7.53 -12.72 19.37
CA ALA A 41 7.89 -13.17 18.03
C ALA A 41 6.70 -13.11 17.06
N ARG A 42 5.51 -13.59 17.49
CA ARG A 42 4.28 -13.50 16.69
C ARG A 42 3.85 -12.06 16.43
N VAL A 43 4.01 -11.17 17.40
CA VAL A 43 3.72 -9.73 17.22
C VAL A 43 4.68 -9.09 16.21
N ARG A 44 5.98 -9.44 16.23
CA ARG A 44 6.95 -8.93 15.24
C ARG A 44 6.63 -9.45 13.83
N LEU A 45 6.32 -10.74 13.71
CA LEU A 45 5.94 -11.36 12.45
C LEU A 45 4.67 -10.72 11.86
N SER A 46 3.61 -10.57 12.67
CA SER A 46 2.35 -9.98 12.21
C SER A 46 2.51 -8.52 11.76
N ARG A 47 3.37 -7.74 12.43
CA ARG A 47 3.72 -6.38 11.98
C ARG A 47 4.38 -6.39 10.60
N LYS A 48 5.34 -7.30 10.37
CA LYS A 48 6.02 -7.44 9.08
C LYS A 48 5.06 -7.86 7.97
N GLU A 49 4.26 -8.89 8.21
CA GLU A 49 3.25 -9.38 7.27
C GLU A 49 2.17 -8.33 6.97
N ARG A 50 1.74 -7.56 7.99
CA ARG A 50 0.80 -6.45 7.80
C ARG A 50 1.34 -5.40 6.84
N LEU A 51 2.61 -4.99 6.99
CA LEU A 51 3.23 -4.02 6.10
C LEU A 51 3.33 -4.54 4.66
N TYR A 52 3.75 -5.80 4.48
CA TYR A 52 3.79 -6.46 3.18
C TYR A 52 2.41 -6.57 2.53
N ASN A 53 1.41 -7.04 3.28
CA ASN A 53 0.05 -7.19 2.79
C ASN A 53 -0.58 -5.82 2.46
N LYS A 54 -0.26 -4.79 3.25
CA LYS A 54 -0.72 -3.42 2.99
C LYS A 54 -0.17 -2.90 1.67
N SER A 55 1.14 -3.03 1.42
CA SER A 55 1.76 -2.53 0.18
C SER A 55 1.19 -3.21 -1.08
N ARG A 56 1.03 -4.54 -1.04
CA ARG A 56 0.44 -5.32 -2.14
C ARG A 56 -1.03 -4.97 -2.38
N LYS A 57 -1.82 -4.79 -1.31
CA LYS A 57 -3.24 -4.39 -1.42
C LYS A 57 -3.37 -2.97 -1.97
N SER A 58 -2.56 -2.02 -1.50
CA SER A 58 -2.57 -0.64 -2.03
C SER A 58 -2.13 -0.59 -3.48
N GLU A 59 -1.11 -1.35 -3.85
CA GLU A 59 -0.62 -1.46 -5.23
C GLU A 59 -1.74 -1.89 -6.19
N ILE A 60 -2.50 -2.93 -5.84
CA ILE A 60 -3.64 -3.38 -6.66
C ILE A 60 -4.72 -2.30 -6.74
N THR A 61 -5.10 -1.71 -5.60
CA THR A 61 -6.15 -0.67 -5.56
C THR A 61 -5.76 0.52 -6.44
N THR A 62 -4.50 0.95 -6.40
CA THR A 62 -4.01 2.07 -7.22
C THR A 62 -4.04 1.72 -8.70
N ARG A 63 -3.55 0.54 -9.12
CA ARG A 63 -3.61 0.14 -10.54
C ARG A 63 -5.03 -0.02 -11.06
N MET A 64 -5.93 -0.61 -10.26
CA MET A 64 -7.34 -0.72 -10.61
C MET A 64 -8.01 0.66 -10.74
N LYS A 65 -7.70 1.61 -9.84
CA LYS A 65 -8.20 2.98 -9.94
C LYS A 65 -7.77 3.64 -11.25
N LYS A 66 -6.52 3.48 -11.68
CA LYS A 66 -6.05 4.00 -12.97
C LYS A 66 -6.88 3.45 -14.13
N VAL A 67 -7.10 2.13 -14.16
CA VAL A 67 -7.95 1.49 -15.18
C VAL A 67 -9.36 2.10 -15.19
N PHE A 68 -9.99 2.28 -14.03
CA PHE A 68 -11.34 2.83 -13.96
C PHE A 68 -11.40 4.31 -14.36
N VAL A 69 -10.42 5.12 -13.96
CA VAL A 69 -10.36 6.53 -14.34
C VAL A 69 -10.22 6.67 -15.86
N GLU A 70 -9.30 5.91 -16.48
CA GLU A 70 -9.14 5.94 -17.93
C GLU A 70 -10.37 5.40 -18.66
N ALA A 71 -10.98 4.30 -18.18
CA ALA A 71 -12.20 3.76 -18.76
C ALA A 71 -13.37 4.76 -18.72
N THR A 72 -13.54 5.47 -17.59
CA THR A 72 -14.56 6.52 -17.46
C THR A 72 -14.27 7.69 -18.39
N ARG A 73 -13.01 8.13 -18.50
CA ARG A 73 -12.60 9.20 -19.42
C ARG A 73 -12.95 8.86 -20.86
N LEU A 74 -12.62 7.65 -21.31
CA LEU A 74 -12.89 7.18 -22.66
C LEU A 74 -14.39 6.98 -22.95
N ASN A 75 -15.19 6.71 -21.92
CA ASN A 75 -16.64 6.62 -22.08
C ASN A 75 -17.26 8.00 -22.34
N THR A 76 -16.79 9.04 -21.65
CA THR A 76 -17.26 10.43 -21.85
C THR A 76 -16.79 11.03 -23.18
N SER A 77 -15.60 10.67 -23.65
CA SER A 77 -15.09 11.15 -24.95
C SER A 77 -15.90 10.56 -26.11
N SER A 78 -16.33 11.40 -27.05
CA SER A 78 -17.13 10.99 -28.22
C SER A 78 -16.35 10.10 -29.19
N ALA A 79 -15.10 10.48 -29.52
CA ALA A 79 -14.19 9.69 -30.33
C ALA A 79 -13.23 8.88 -29.45
N VAL A 80 -13.17 7.57 -29.66
CA VAL A 80 -12.17 6.67 -29.06
C VAL A 80 -11.30 6.16 -30.19
N SER A 81 -9.99 6.41 -30.13
CA SER A 81 -9.05 5.84 -31.08
C SER A 81 -8.64 4.43 -30.65
N ASP A 82 -8.25 3.58 -31.61
CA ASP A 82 -7.69 2.25 -31.30
C ASP A 82 -6.43 2.33 -30.42
N ALA A 83 -5.69 3.43 -30.51
CA ALA A 83 -4.53 3.68 -29.66
C ALA A 83 -4.91 3.82 -28.17
N ASP A 84 -6.04 4.45 -27.88
CA ASP A 84 -6.55 4.62 -26.51
C ASP A 84 -7.01 3.28 -25.91
N ILE A 85 -7.63 2.43 -26.74
CA ILE A 85 -8.01 1.07 -26.36
C ILE A 85 -6.76 0.25 -26.03
N GLY A 86 -5.72 0.35 -26.87
CA GLY A 86 -4.43 -0.29 -26.60
C GLY A 86 -3.77 0.21 -25.32
N GLY A 87 -3.89 1.51 -25.00
CA GLY A 87 -3.46 2.08 -23.73
C GLY A 87 -4.18 1.48 -22.52
N LEU A 88 -5.51 1.35 -22.61
CA LEU A 88 -6.32 0.73 -21.56
C LEU A 88 -5.97 -0.75 -21.35
N GLU A 89 -5.74 -1.50 -22.43
CA GLU A 89 -5.34 -2.91 -22.36
C GLU A 89 -3.99 -3.12 -21.69
N LYS A 90 -3.02 -2.22 -21.92
CA LYS A 90 -1.74 -2.23 -21.20
C LYS A 90 -1.95 -2.05 -19.70
N LEU A 91 -2.76 -1.08 -19.28
CA LEU A 91 -3.09 -0.85 -17.87
C LEU A 91 -3.79 -2.05 -17.22
N ILE A 92 -4.71 -2.69 -17.95
CA ILE A 92 -5.38 -3.93 -17.49
C ILE A 92 -4.36 -5.07 -17.35
N SER A 93 -3.42 -5.23 -18.29
CA SER A 93 -2.35 -6.23 -18.21
C SER A 93 -1.48 -6.04 -16.96
N GLU A 94 -1.10 -4.80 -16.65
CA GLU A 94 -0.33 -4.50 -15.43
C GLU A 94 -1.13 -4.77 -14.15
N ALA A 95 -2.40 -4.38 -14.13
CA ALA A 95 -3.27 -4.59 -12.97
C ALA A 95 -3.52 -6.09 -12.72
N THR A 96 -3.80 -6.87 -13.77
CA THR A 96 -4.01 -8.33 -13.67
C THR A 96 -2.75 -9.05 -13.20
N LYS A 97 -1.56 -8.70 -13.73
CA LYS A 97 -0.26 -9.20 -13.22
C LYS A 97 -0.08 -8.93 -11.73
N ALA A 98 -0.46 -7.75 -11.26
CA ALA A 98 -0.35 -7.41 -9.84
C ALA A 98 -1.30 -8.23 -8.95
N VAL A 99 -2.53 -8.46 -9.42
CA VAL A 99 -3.53 -9.32 -8.76
C VAL A 99 -3.01 -10.75 -8.66
N ASP A 100 -2.48 -11.30 -9.75
CA ASP A 100 -2.01 -12.70 -9.78
C ASP A 100 -0.81 -12.93 -8.89
N LYS A 101 0.15 -12.01 -8.90
CA LYS A 101 1.26 -12.04 -7.95
C LYS A 101 0.76 -12.00 -6.50
N ALA A 102 -0.30 -11.24 -6.19
CA ALA A 102 -0.84 -11.21 -4.84
C ALA A 102 -1.62 -12.49 -4.45
N VAL A 103 -2.26 -13.15 -5.41
CA VAL A 103 -2.89 -14.47 -5.20
C VAL A 103 -1.82 -15.54 -4.98
N GLN A 104 -0.79 -15.58 -5.83
CA GLN A 104 0.32 -16.53 -5.72
C GLN A 104 1.06 -16.38 -4.38
N LYS A 105 1.21 -15.15 -3.87
CA LYS A 105 1.85 -14.87 -2.57
C LYS A 105 0.91 -15.02 -1.38
N GLY A 106 -0.35 -15.46 -1.57
CA GLY A 106 -1.30 -15.69 -0.48
C GLY A 106 -1.88 -14.42 0.16
N VAL A 107 -1.61 -13.24 -0.39
CA VAL A 107 -2.13 -11.96 0.13
C VAL A 107 -3.63 -11.80 -0.17
N LEU A 108 -4.09 -12.41 -1.27
CA LEU A 108 -5.47 -12.37 -1.73
C LEU A 108 -5.99 -13.79 -1.97
N HIS A 109 -7.20 -14.07 -1.51
CA HIS A 109 -7.87 -15.34 -1.84
C HIS A 109 -8.19 -15.42 -3.35
N LYS A 110 -8.11 -16.63 -3.91
CA LYS A 110 -8.36 -16.92 -5.34
C LYS A 110 -9.67 -16.29 -5.87
N ASN A 111 -10.75 -16.42 -5.12
CA ASN A 111 -12.05 -15.86 -5.50
C ASN A 111 -12.04 -14.33 -5.53
N THR A 112 -11.33 -13.69 -4.58
CA THR A 112 -11.22 -12.23 -4.57
C THR A 112 -10.34 -11.74 -5.72
N GLY A 113 -9.30 -12.48 -6.09
CA GLY A 113 -8.53 -12.24 -7.32
C GLY A 113 -9.41 -12.33 -8.57
N ALA A 114 -10.16 -13.42 -8.72
CA ALA A 114 -11.09 -13.64 -9.82
C ALA A 114 -12.13 -12.51 -9.95
N ARG A 115 -12.76 -12.09 -8.84
CA ARG A 115 -13.71 -10.97 -8.84
C ARG A 115 -13.09 -9.65 -9.31
N ARG A 116 -11.83 -9.37 -8.93
CA ARG A 116 -11.13 -8.14 -9.36
C ARG A 116 -10.83 -8.16 -10.85
N LYS A 117 -10.39 -9.32 -11.39
CA LYS A 117 -10.19 -9.51 -12.83
C LYS A 117 -11.48 -9.33 -13.61
N ALA A 118 -12.54 -10.04 -13.19
CA ALA A 118 -13.85 -9.97 -13.82
C ALA A 118 -14.38 -8.53 -13.87
N ARG A 119 -14.19 -7.76 -12.79
CA ARG A 119 -14.58 -6.34 -12.76
C ARG A 119 -13.85 -5.52 -13.84
N MET A 120 -12.53 -5.64 -13.98
CA MET A 120 -11.79 -4.88 -15.01
C MET A 120 -12.20 -5.29 -16.43
N SER A 121 -12.38 -6.59 -16.66
CA SER A 121 -12.85 -7.11 -17.95
C SER A 121 -14.26 -6.62 -18.28
N LYS A 122 -15.16 -6.52 -17.29
CA LYS A 122 -16.51 -6.00 -17.48
C LYS A 122 -16.50 -4.57 -18.00
N TYR A 123 -15.72 -3.68 -17.39
CA TYR A 123 -15.59 -2.28 -17.84
C TYR A 123 -15.06 -2.18 -19.27
N LYS A 124 -14.06 -3.01 -19.63
CA LYS A 124 -13.55 -3.08 -21.01
C LYS A 124 -14.66 -3.48 -21.98
N HIS A 125 -15.45 -4.48 -21.61
CA HIS A 125 -16.53 -4.99 -22.46
C HIS A 125 -17.65 -3.96 -22.63
N GLU A 126 -18.11 -3.34 -21.53
CA GLU A 126 -19.10 -2.26 -21.55
C GLU A 126 -18.66 -1.08 -22.42
N LEU A 127 -17.39 -0.69 -22.35
CA LEU A 127 -16.83 0.37 -23.20
C LEU A 127 -16.89 -0.01 -24.69
N ARG A 128 -16.52 -1.25 -25.03
CA ARG A 128 -16.59 -1.74 -26.42
C ARG A 128 -18.03 -1.81 -26.93
N GLN A 129 -18.97 -2.25 -26.10
CA GLN A 129 -20.40 -2.27 -26.43
C GLN A 129 -20.96 -0.86 -26.65
N ALA A 130 -20.66 0.08 -25.75
CA ALA A 130 -21.12 1.47 -25.84
C ALA A 130 -20.64 2.18 -27.13
N LYS A 131 -19.48 1.77 -27.65
CA LYS A 131 -18.92 2.28 -28.91
C LYS A 131 -19.32 1.46 -30.14
N GLY A 132 -20.19 0.45 -29.99
CA GLY A 132 -20.69 -0.37 -31.10
C GLY A 132 -19.64 -1.32 -31.70
N LEU A 133 -18.49 -1.50 -31.03
CA LEU A 133 -17.39 -2.34 -31.51
C LEU A 133 -17.63 -3.84 -31.28
N MET A 134 -18.60 -4.19 -30.43
CA MET A 134 -19.06 -5.57 -30.22
C MET A 134 -20.56 -5.59 -29.94
N THR A 135 -21.28 -6.51 -30.57
CA THR A 135 -22.67 -6.88 -30.21
C THR A 135 -22.63 -8.12 -29.31
N ALA A 136 -23.67 -8.29 -28.49
CA ALA A 136 -23.79 -9.26 -27.40
C ALA A 136 -23.31 -10.68 -27.72
#